data_AF-A0A1I5GEA6-F1
#
_entry.id   AF-A0A1I5GEA6-F1
#
_cell.length_a   1.000
_cell.length_b   1.000
_cell.length_c   1.000
_cell.angle_alpha   90.00
_cell.angle_beta   90.00
_cell.angle_gamma   90.00
#
_symmetry.space_group_name_H-M   'P 1'
#
loop_
_entity.id
_entity.type
_entity.pdbx_description
1 polymer ?
#
loop_
_entity_poly.entity_id
_entity_poly.type
_entity_poly.pdbx_seq_one_letter_code
_entity_poly.pdbx_strand_id
1 'polypeptide(L)'
;MTTASAPVRPTPPTRRPVAGTDRRTGVAALGCAVLSAGVGTTQLLFPQDTLAAIEPRTRGLLVATAVVLWTLPLLHARLASAARGPWGARVASAGAVLLGAGMVSSAVNGEDLAFFPAVATVANALWFLGSVALAVSLWRAGRVPRPVAALLVLVMPCTIFLSQMGGGILAGAYLASLGLLLLRGQLDARRA
;
A
#
# COMPACT_ATOMS: atom_id res chain seq x y z
N MET A 1 -45.33 -7.96 -44.67
CA MET A 1 -44.44 -8.94 -44.00
C MET A 1 -43.26 -8.16 -43.42
N THR A 2 -43.31 -7.85 -42.14
CA THR A 2 -42.31 -7.04 -41.44
C THR A 2 -41.38 -8.01 -40.71
N THR A 3 -40.17 -8.18 -41.21
CA THR A 3 -39.15 -9.03 -40.60
C THR A 3 -38.62 -8.34 -39.34
N ALA A 4 -38.99 -8.88 -38.17
CA ALA A 4 -38.45 -8.44 -36.90
C ALA A 4 -36.96 -8.82 -36.80
N SER A 5 -36.09 -7.82 -36.83
CA SER A 5 -34.65 -7.98 -36.66
C SER A 5 -34.36 -8.48 -35.23
N ALA A 6 -33.74 -9.65 -35.11
CA ALA A 6 -33.36 -10.20 -33.81
C ALA A 6 -32.37 -9.27 -33.08
N PRO A 7 -32.51 -9.08 -31.75
CA PRO A 7 -31.61 -8.24 -30.99
C PRO A 7 -30.20 -8.83 -31.00
N VAL A 8 -29.24 -8.03 -31.47
CA VAL A 8 -27.80 -8.36 -31.43
C VAL A 8 -27.39 -8.51 -29.97
N ARG A 9 -27.05 -9.73 -29.55
CA ARG A 9 -26.46 -9.96 -28.22
C ARG A 9 -25.11 -9.25 -28.16
N PRO A 10 -24.87 -8.37 -27.17
CA PRO A 10 -23.55 -7.78 -26.99
C PRO A 10 -22.55 -8.89 -26.72
N THR A 11 -21.48 -8.92 -27.52
CA THR A 11 -20.36 -9.83 -27.32
C THR A 11 -19.73 -9.58 -25.95
N PRO A 12 -19.41 -10.64 -25.18
CA PRO A 12 -18.77 -10.46 -23.88
C PRO A 12 -17.43 -9.75 -24.06
N PRO A 13 -17.07 -8.79 -23.19
CA PRO A 13 -15.82 -8.07 -23.32
C PRO A 13 -14.65 -9.04 -23.22
N THR A 14 -13.83 -9.08 -24.27
CA THR A 14 -12.58 -9.85 -24.31
C THR A 14 -11.66 -9.33 -23.21
N ARG A 15 -11.37 -10.19 -22.21
CA ARG A 15 -10.40 -9.87 -21.15
C ARG A 15 -9.04 -9.61 -21.79
N ARG A 16 -8.55 -8.37 -21.74
CA ARG A 16 -7.18 -8.05 -22.15
C ARG A 16 -6.19 -8.78 -21.24
N PRO A 17 -5.08 -9.31 -21.78
CA PRO A 17 -4.01 -9.89 -20.97
C PRO A 17 -3.43 -8.84 -20.02
N VAL A 18 -3.19 -9.24 -18.77
CA VAL A 18 -2.57 -8.39 -17.74
C VAL A 18 -1.11 -8.16 -18.12
N ALA A 19 -0.68 -6.90 -18.16
CA ALA A 19 0.71 -6.57 -18.45
C ALA A 19 1.66 -7.23 -17.42
N GLY A 20 2.83 -7.71 -17.86
CA GLY A 20 3.77 -8.43 -17.00
C GLY A 20 4.18 -7.66 -15.73
N THR A 21 4.26 -6.33 -15.83
CA THR A 21 4.56 -5.43 -14.70
C THR A 21 3.45 -5.41 -13.65
N ASP A 22 2.18 -5.44 -14.07
CA ASP A 22 1.04 -5.51 -13.15
C ASP A 22 0.99 -6.83 -12.40
N ARG A 23 1.33 -7.92 -13.09
CA ARG A 23 1.40 -9.22 -12.46
C ARG A 23 2.45 -9.24 -11.33
N ARG A 24 3.66 -8.74 -11.60
CA ARG A 24 4.74 -8.67 -10.60
C ARG A 24 4.37 -7.76 -9.43
N THR A 25 3.84 -6.57 -9.72
CA THR A 25 3.40 -5.62 -8.69
C THR A 25 2.27 -6.21 -7.84
N GLY A 26 1.32 -6.90 -8.47
CA GLY A 26 0.22 -7.56 -7.78
C GLY A 26 0.68 -8.71 -6.87
N VAL A 27 1.60 -9.55 -7.32
CA VAL A 27 2.20 -10.62 -6.49
C VAL A 27 2.98 -10.01 -5.31
N ALA A 28 3.78 -8.97 -5.54
CA ALA A 28 4.51 -8.29 -4.47
C ALA A 28 3.55 -7.69 -3.43
N ALA A 29 2.44 -7.07 -3.88
CA ALA A 29 1.39 -6.56 -2.99
C ALA A 29 0.76 -7.68 -2.14
N LEU A 30 0.46 -8.84 -2.73
CA LEU A 30 -0.08 -9.98 -2.00
C LEU A 30 0.91 -10.54 -0.97
N GLY A 31 2.19 -10.67 -1.33
CA GLY A 31 3.23 -11.08 -0.40
C GLY A 31 3.34 -10.12 0.79
N CYS A 32 3.33 -8.81 0.52
CA CYS A 32 3.32 -7.79 1.57
C CYS A 32 2.02 -7.75 2.37
N ALA A 33 0.89 -8.14 1.78
CA ALA A 33 -0.36 -8.25 2.50
C ALA A 33 -0.29 -9.32 3.59
N VAL A 34 0.23 -10.50 3.25
CA VAL A 34 0.45 -11.60 4.20
C VAL A 34 1.44 -11.17 5.28
N LEU A 35 2.56 -10.56 4.88
CA LEU A 35 3.58 -10.08 5.81
C LEU A 35 3.01 -9.02 6.78
N SER A 36 2.26 -8.05 6.27
CA SER A 36 1.65 -6.99 7.07
C SER A 36 0.60 -7.54 8.03
N ALA A 37 -0.23 -8.48 7.60
CA ALA A 37 -1.18 -9.17 8.47
C ALA A 37 -0.47 -9.99 9.56
N GLY A 38 0.64 -10.66 9.23
CA GLY A 38 1.46 -11.37 10.21
C GLY A 38 2.08 -10.44 11.25
N VAL A 39 2.62 -9.30 10.83
CA VAL A 39 3.12 -8.24 11.73
C VAL A 39 2.01 -7.76 12.66
N GLY A 40 0.85 -7.37 12.11
CA GLY A 40 -0.27 -6.90 12.91
C GLY A 40 -0.80 -7.95 13.89
N THR A 41 -0.90 -9.21 13.46
CA THR A 41 -1.32 -10.32 14.34
C THR A 41 -0.33 -10.52 15.48
N THR A 42 0.97 -10.45 15.20
CA THR A 42 2.01 -10.57 16.23
C THR A 42 1.94 -9.41 17.22
N GLN A 43 1.75 -8.18 16.76
CA GLN A 43 1.61 -7.00 17.63
C GLN A 43 0.35 -7.06 18.48
N LEU A 44 -0.75 -7.61 17.96
CA LEU A 44 -2.00 -7.80 18.71
C LEU A 44 -1.86 -8.86 19.82
N LEU A 45 -1.15 -9.96 19.55
CA LEU A 45 -0.96 -11.06 20.50
C LEU A 45 0.15 -10.77 21.52
N PHE A 46 1.15 -9.98 21.11
CA PHE A 46 2.33 -9.65 21.90
C PHE A 46 2.59 -8.14 21.84
N PRO A 47 1.82 -7.34 22.61
CA PRO A 47 2.05 -5.90 22.71
C PRO A 47 3.49 -5.60 23.13
N GLN A 48 4.08 -4.56 22.57
CA GLN A 48 5.48 -4.23 22.83
C GLN A 48 5.63 -3.36 24.08
N ASP A 49 6.50 -3.77 25.00
CA ASP A 49 6.88 -3.00 26.18
C ASP A 49 7.82 -1.83 25.81
N THR A 50 7.77 -0.74 26.58
CA THR A 50 8.55 0.50 26.37
C THR A 50 10.02 0.42 26.80
N LEU A 51 10.63 -0.77 26.78
CA LEU A 51 12.04 -0.94 27.15
C LEU A 51 12.96 -0.31 26.10
N ALA A 52 14.07 0.28 26.55
CA ALA A 52 15.03 0.94 25.66
C ALA A 52 15.75 -0.02 24.71
N ALA A 53 15.91 -1.30 25.11
CA ALA A 53 16.55 -2.32 24.29
C ALA A 53 15.52 -3.01 23.37
N ILE A 54 15.83 -3.07 22.09
CA ILE A 54 14.97 -3.73 21.11
C ILE A 54 15.21 -5.24 21.16
N GLU A 55 14.21 -5.97 21.66
CA GLU A 55 14.17 -7.44 21.67
C GLU A 55 14.25 -8.03 20.25
N PRO A 56 14.80 -9.24 20.07
CA PRO A 56 14.92 -9.89 18.77
C PRO A 56 13.60 -9.98 17.98
N ARG A 57 12.48 -10.22 18.66
CA ARG A 57 11.13 -10.23 18.05
C ARG A 57 10.80 -8.88 17.43
N THR A 58 11.00 -7.78 18.18
CA THR A 58 10.76 -6.42 17.69
C THR A 58 11.65 -6.09 16.50
N ARG A 59 12.92 -6.52 16.50
CA ARG A 59 13.81 -6.35 15.33
C ARG A 59 13.23 -7.01 14.09
N GLY A 60 12.73 -8.25 14.23
CA GLY A 60 12.05 -8.97 13.16
C GLY A 60 10.81 -8.23 12.63
N LEU A 61 9.98 -7.67 13.53
CA LEU A 61 8.81 -6.89 13.17
C LEU A 61 9.17 -5.58 12.46
N LEU A 62 10.21 -4.89 12.89
CA LEU A 62 10.72 -3.67 12.25
C LEU A 62 11.19 -3.95 10.83
N VAL A 63 11.99 -5.01 10.62
CA VAL A 63 12.47 -5.42 9.30
C VAL A 63 11.31 -5.84 8.40
N ALA A 64 10.37 -6.64 8.90
CA ALA A 64 9.18 -7.04 8.16
C ALA A 64 8.34 -5.83 7.72
N THR A 65 8.15 -4.85 8.63
CA THR A 65 7.43 -3.61 8.32
C THR A 65 8.18 -2.77 7.29
N ALA A 66 9.50 -2.67 7.38
CA ALA A 66 10.32 -1.97 6.41
C ALA A 66 10.20 -2.58 4.99
N VAL A 67 10.17 -3.91 4.87
CA VAL A 67 9.93 -4.60 3.58
C VAL A 67 8.57 -4.24 2.99
N VAL A 68 7.52 -4.17 3.82
CA VAL A 68 6.20 -3.71 3.38
C VAL A 68 6.26 -2.26 2.89
N LEU A 69 6.90 -1.37 3.65
CA LEU A 69 7.05 0.05 3.30
C LEU A 69 7.84 0.24 1.99
N TRP A 70 8.90 -0.53 1.77
CA TRP A 70 9.69 -0.48 0.52
C TRP A 70 8.98 -1.06 -0.70
N THR A 71 7.88 -1.78 -0.49
CA THR A 71 7.01 -2.21 -1.59
C THR A 71 6.02 -1.12 -2.01
N LEU A 72 5.68 -0.18 -1.11
CA LEU A 72 4.75 0.91 -1.40
C LEU A 72 5.18 1.79 -2.59
N PRO A 73 6.47 2.14 -2.81
CA PRO A 73 6.89 2.86 -4.01
C PRO A 73 6.46 2.22 -5.33
N LEU A 74 6.53 0.90 -5.43
CA LEU A 74 6.10 0.17 -6.63
C LEU A 74 4.59 0.32 -6.84
N LEU A 75 3.82 0.24 -5.76
CA LEU A 75 2.36 0.38 -5.77
C LEU A 75 1.94 1.82 -6.08
N HIS A 76 2.58 2.79 -5.44
CA HIS A 76 2.36 4.22 -5.69
C HIS A 76 2.68 4.58 -7.13
N ALA A 77 3.76 4.04 -7.72
CA ALA A 77 4.10 4.26 -9.12
C ALA A 77 3.02 3.70 -10.07
N ARG A 78 2.49 2.50 -9.79
CA ARG A 78 1.38 1.95 -10.58
C ARG A 78 0.10 2.76 -10.43
N LEU A 79 -0.27 3.16 -9.21
CA LEU A 79 -1.40 4.03 -8.96
C LEU A 79 -1.24 5.40 -9.66
N ALA A 80 -0.03 5.99 -9.62
CA ALA A 80 0.26 7.25 -10.29
C ALA A 80 -0.01 7.21 -11.79
N SER A 81 0.22 6.07 -12.44
CA SER A 81 -0.07 5.90 -13.86
C SER A 81 -1.57 6.03 -14.17
N ALA A 82 -2.44 5.75 -13.20
CA ALA A 82 -3.89 5.92 -13.30
C ALA A 82 -4.38 7.26 -12.73
N ALA A 83 -3.51 8.04 -12.11
CA ALA A 83 -3.81 9.34 -11.52
C ALA A 83 -3.61 10.49 -12.54
N ARG A 84 -3.94 11.72 -12.15
CA ARG A 84 -3.69 12.92 -12.98
C ARG A 84 -2.25 13.41 -12.94
N GLY A 85 -1.44 12.92 -11.99
CA GLY A 85 -0.05 13.35 -11.85
C GLY A 85 0.73 12.52 -10.82
N PRO A 86 2.07 12.43 -10.96
CA PRO A 86 2.90 11.54 -10.14
C PRO A 86 3.38 12.15 -8.82
N TRP A 87 3.15 13.44 -8.58
CA TRP A 87 3.72 14.16 -7.44
C TRP A 87 3.37 13.51 -6.10
N GLY A 88 2.08 13.25 -5.84
CA GLY A 88 1.64 12.62 -4.59
C GLY A 88 2.26 11.24 -4.38
N ALA A 89 2.41 10.44 -5.44
CA ALA A 89 3.07 9.15 -5.37
C ALA A 89 4.56 9.25 -5.01
N ARG A 90 5.29 10.23 -5.57
CA ARG A 90 6.71 10.45 -5.25
C ARG A 90 6.88 10.87 -3.79
N VAL A 91 6.08 11.81 -3.33
CA VAL A 91 6.10 12.30 -1.94
C VAL A 91 5.76 11.17 -0.96
N ALA A 92 4.70 10.41 -1.24
CA ALA A 92 4.29 9.29 -0.40
C ALA A 92 5.38 8.20 -0.31
N SER A 93 6.00 7.90 -1.45
CA SER A 93 7.07 6.90 -1.55
C SER A 93 8.33 7.33 -0.84
N ALA A 94 8.71 8.61 -0.91
CA ALA A 94 9.86 9.14 -0.19
C ALA A 94 9.67 8.98 1.33
N GLY A 95 8.48 9.31 1.85
CA GLY A 95 8.13 9.09 3.25
C GLY A 95 8.22 7.62 3.67
N ALA A 96 7.61 6.72 2.89
CA ALA A 96 7.64 5.28 3.17
C ALA A 96 9.07 4.70 3.16
N VAL A 97 9.91 5.09 2.19
CA VAL A 97 11.30 4.65 2.08
C VAL A 97 12.13 5.16 3.25
N LEU A 98 12.00 6.44 3.60
CA LEU A 98 12.71 7.06 4.71
C LEU A 98 12.35 6.41 6.04
N LEU A 99 11.07 6.13 6.27
CA LEU A 99 10.60 5.44 7.47
C LEU A 99 11.13 4.00 7.52
N GLY A 100 11.05 3.26 6.42
CA GLY A 100 11.59 1.90 6.34
C GLY A 100 13.10 1.84 6.59
N ALA A 101 13.86 2.82 6.08
CA ALA A 101 15.29 2.93 6.36
C ALA A 101 15.56 3.12 7.85
N GLY A 102 14.84 4.02 8.53
CA GLY A 102 15.03 4.22 9.96
C GLY A 102 14.59 3.02 10.82
N MET A 103 13.56 2.28 10.41
CA MET A 103 13.18 1.01 11.05
C MET A 103 14.29 -0.04 10.94
N VAL A 104 14.91 -0.18 9.77
CA VAL A 104 16.05 -1.09 9.58
C VAL A 104 17.26 -0.62 10.38
N SER A 105 17.57 0.67 10.38
CA SER A 105 18.67 1.21 11.20
C SER A 105 18.48 0.88 12.67
N SER A 106 17.28 1.07 13.22
CA SER A 106 16.99 0.75 14.63
C SER A 106 17.07 -0.76 14.90
N ALA A 107 16.58 -1.59 13.97
CA ALA A 107 16.70 -3.04 14.07
C ALA A 107 18.16 -3.54 14.07
N VAL A 108 19.04 -2.91 13.27
CA VAL A 108 20.47 -3.25 13.19
C VAL A 108 21.23 -2.82 14.45
N ASN A 109 20.96 -1.61 14.95
CA ASN A 109 21.63 -1.09 16.15
C ASN A 109 21.08 -1.71 17.45
N GLY A 110 19.85 -2.23 17.43
CA GLY A 110 19.22 -2.82 18.60
C GLY A 110 18.65 -1.82 19.59
N GLU A 111 18.66 -0.53 19.23
CA GLU A 111 18.06 0.59 19.93
C GLU A 111 17.58 1.64 18.92
N ASP A 112 16.63 2.47 19.32
CA ASP A 112 16.18 3.59 18.49
C ASP A 112 17.23 4.71 18.51
N LEU A 113 17.68 5.12 17.33
CA LEU A 113 18.62 6.23 17.20
C LEU A 113 17.98 7.54 17.67
N ALA A 114 18.71 8.38 18.40
CA ALA A 114 18.16 9.61 18.99
C ALA A 114 17.56 10.59 17.97
N PHE A 115 18.02 10.57 16.71
CA PHE A 115 17.47 11.40 15.63
C PHE A 115 16.24 10.78 14.94
N PHE A 116 15.96 9.50 15.16
CA PHE A 116 14.90 8.76 14.49
C PHE A 116 13.51 9.37 14.72
N PRO A 117 13.12 9.86 15.91
CA PRO A 117 11.82 10.50 16.10
C PRO A 117 11.58 11.70 15.17
N ALA A 118 12.61 12.53 14.96
CA ALA A 118 12.53 13.67 14.04
C ALA A 118 12.37 13.19 12.59
N VAL A 119 13.17 12.21 12.16
CA VAL A 119 13.10 11.63 10.81
C VAL A 119 11.75 10.94 10.59
N ALA A 120 11.26 10.17 11.56
CA ALA A 120 9.99 9.49 11.51
C ALA A 120 8.83 10.48 11.37
N THR A 121 8.86 11.60 12.10
CA THR A 121 7.86 12.67 11.98
C THR A 121 7.78 13.22 10.56
N VAL A 122 8.94 13.54 9.96
CA VAL A 122 9.02 14.02 8.58
C VAL A 122 8.55 12.95 7.60
N ALA A 123 9.02 11.70 7.77
CA ALA A 123 8.67 10.58 6.92
C ALA A 123 7.16 10.29 6.92
N ASN A 124 6.55 10.33 8.11
CA ASN A 124 5.11 10.18 8.32
C ASN A 124 4.31 11.29 7.64
N ALA A 125 4.75 12.55 7.77
CA ALA A 125 4.10 13.68 7.11
C ALA A 125 4.17 13.55 5.58
N LEU A 126 5.34 13.21 5.03
CA LEU A 126 5.51 12.97 3.60
C LEU A 126 4.62 11.81 3.13
N TRP A 127 4.61 10.70 3.86
CA TRP A 127 3.80 9.54 3.51
C TRP A 127 2.31 9.91 3.49
N PHE A 128 1.81 10.53 4.56
CA PHE A 128 0.40 10.90 4.68
C PHE A 128 -0.04 11.94 3.65
N LEU A 129 0.67 13.08 3.55
CA LEU A 129 0.32 14.14 2.61
C LEU A 129 0.43 13.68 1.14
N GLY A 130 1.45 12.87 0.83
CA GLY A 130 1.59 12.26 -0.47
C GLY A 130 0.43 11.31 -0.80
N SER A 131 0.02 10.48 0.17
CA SER A 131 -1.14 9.58 0.04
C SER A 131 -2.44 10.35 -0.19
N VAL A 132 -2.67 11.45 0.53
CA VAL A 132 -3.83 12.33 0.30
C VAL A 132 -3.81 12.93 -1.10
N ALA A 133 -2.68 13.50 -1.53
CA ALA A 133 -2.57 14.08 -2.86
C ALA A 133 -2.76 13.04 -3.97
N LEU A 134 -2.20 11.83 -3.80
CA LEU A 134 -2.39 10.72 -4.73
C LEU A 134 -3.86 10.26 -4.75
N ALA A 135 -4.50 10.12 -3.59
CA ALA A 135 -5.91 9.75 -3.48
C ALA A 135 -6.82 10.75 -4.18
N VAL A 136 -6.62 12.05 -3.97
CA VAL A 136 -7.37 13.12 -4.65
C VAL A 136 -7.14 13.06 -6.17
N SER A 137 -5.89 12.85 -6.60
CA SER A 137 -5.53 12.73 -8.01
C SER A 137 -6.21 11.52 -8.67
N LEU A 138 -6.25 10.37 -7.99
CA LEU A 138 -6.96 9.16 -8.41
C LEU A 138 -8.48 9.37 -8.47
N TRP A 139 -9.05 10.00 -7.42
CA TRP A 139 -10.47 10.29 -7.33
C TRP A 139 -10.92 11.19 -8.49
N ARG A 140 -10.15 12.24 -8.78
CA ARG A 140 -10.41 13.16 -9.90
C ARG A 140 -10.16 12.51 -11.26
N ALA A 141 -9.27 11.54 -11.37
CA ALA A 141 -9.05 10.80 -12.61
C ALA A 141 -10.20 9.83 -12.93
N GLY A 142 -10.89 9.30 -11.91
CA GLY A 142 -12.02 8.38 -12.09
C GLY A 142 -11.64 6.98 -12.60
N ARG A 143 -10.35 6.72 -12.80
CA ARG A 143 -9.81 5.47 -13.38
C ARG A 143 -9.66 4.33 -12.36
N VAL A 144 -9.82 4.63 -11.07
CA VAL A 144 -9.68 3.67 -9.96
C VAL A 144 -10.95 3.73 -9.10
N PRO A 145 -11.42 2.60 -8.52
CA PRO A 145 -12.56 2.62 -7.61
C PRO A 145 -12.34 3.62 -6.45
N ARG A 146 -13.32 4.48 -6.19
CA ARG A 146 -13.28 5.48 -5.12
C ARG A 146 -12.92 4.89 -3.74
N PRO A 147 -13.41 3.70 -3.34
CA PRO A 147 -13.01 3.10 -2.08
C PRO A 147 -11.51 2.83 -2.00
N VAL A 148 -10.88 2.39 -3.09
CA VAL A 148 -9.43 2.14 -3.13
C VAL A 148 -8.66 3.44 -2.95
N ALA A 149 -9.10 4.53 -3.60
CA ALA A 149 -8.48 5.84 -3.42
C ALA A 149 -8.65 6.37 -1.99
N ALA A 150 -9.82 6.18 -1.38
CA ALA A 150 -10.07 6.60 0.01
C ALA A 150 -9.23 5.80 1.01
N LEU A 151 -9.18 4.47 0.85
CA LEU A 151 -8.43 3.58 1.74
C LEU A 151 -6.94 3.87 1.74
N LEU A 152 -6.36 4.37 0.63
CA LEU A 152 -4.96 4.79 0.57
C LEU A 152 -4.59 5.79 1.68
N VAL A 153 -5.50 6.72 1.99
CA VAL A 153 -5.28 7.72 3.05
C VAL A 153 -5.30 7.09 4.44
N LEU A 154 -6.05 6.00 4.61
CA LEU A 154 -6.21 5.31 5.88
C LEU A 154 -5.07 4.33 6.18
N VAL A 155 -4.29 3.90 5.19
CA VAL A 155 -3.19 2.94 5.39
C VAL A 155 -2.21 3.45 6.45
N MET A 156 -1.70 4.66 6.29
CA MET A 156 -0.71 5.24 7.21
C MET A 156 -1.24 5.34 8.66
N PRO A 157 -2.39 5.99 8.94
CA PRO A 157 -2.88 6.09 10.31
C PRO A 157 -3.23 4.73 10.91
N CYS A 158 -3.77 3.78 10.13
CA CYS A 158 -3.97 2.42 10.61
C CYS A 158 -2.63 1.75 10.96
N THR A 159 -1.60 1.93 10.14
CA THR A 159 -0.29 1.31 10.39
C THR A 159 0.39 1.90 11.63
N ILE A 160 0.18 3.19 11.92
CA ILE A 160 0.87 3.86 13.03
C ILE A 160 0.05 3.80 14.32
N PHE A 161 -1.14 4.40 14.34
CA PHE A 161 -1.94 4.53 15.56
C PHE A 161 -2.49 3.19 16.03
N LEU A 162 -2.80 2.29 15.10
CA LEU A 162 -3.28 0.95 15.43
C LEU A 162 -2.15 -0.09 15.40
N SER A 163 -0.87 0.28 15.28
CA SER A 163 0.25 -0.67 15.22
C SER A 163 0.16 -1.74 16.32
N GLN A 164 0.14 -1.32 17.58
CA GLN A 164 0.00 -2.21 18.75
C GLN A 164 -1.37 -2.89 18.87
N MET A 165 -2.36 -2.47 18.07
CA MET A 165 -3.72 -3.03 18.04
C MET A 165 -3.99 -3.82 16.75
N GLY A 166 -2.94 -4.26 16.05
CA GLY A 166 -3.07 -5.07 14.84
C GLY A 166 -3.37 -4.29 13.57
N GLY A 167 -2.99 -3.02 13.50
CA GLY A 167 -3.15 -2.14 12.34
C GLY A 167 -2.53 -2.69 11.04
N GLY A 168 -1.50 -3.54 11.17
CA GLY A 168 -0.94 -4.32 10.05
C GLY A 168 -1.95 -5.23 9.36
N ILE A 169 -2.98 -5.72 10.05
CA ILE A 169 -4.07 -6.51 9.44
C ILE A 169 -4.86 -5.65 8.45
N LEU A 170 -5.17 -4.41 8.81
CA LEU A 170 -5.91 -3.48 7.96
C LEU A 170 -5.07 -3.04 6.76
N ALA A 171 -3.79 -2.72 6.98
CA ALA A 171 -2.85 -2.44 5.90
C ALA A 171 -2.72 -3.64 4.95
N GLY A 172 -2.63 -4.86 5.51
CA GLY A 172 -2.61 -6.11 4.75
C GLY A 172 -3.87 -6.30 3.90
N ALA A 173 -5.06 -6.05 4.45
CA ALA A 173 -6.32 -6.15 3.70
C ALA A 173 -6.38 -5.16 2.52
N TYR A 174 -5.87 -3.94 2.71
CA TYR A 174 -5.75 -2.97 1.63
C TYR A 174 -4.76 -3.44 0.54
N LEU A 175 -3.57 -3.91 0.93
CA LEU A 175 -2.56 -4.43 0.01
C LEU A 175 -3.07 -5.65 -0.76
N ALA A 176 -3.82 -6.54 -0.09
CA ALA A 176 -4.45 -7.69 -0.72
C ALA A 176 -5.46 -7.25 -1.80
N SER A 177 -6.32 -6.28 -1.45
CA SER A 177 -7.30 -5.71 -2.36
C SER A 177 -6.63 -5.09 -3.59
N LEU A 178 -5.57 -4.30 -3.39
CA LEU A 178 -4.82 -3.68 -4.49
C LEU A 178 -4.09 -4.72 -5.35
N GLY A 179 -3.49 -5.73 -4.72
CA GLY A 179 -2.83 -6.84 -5.41
C GLY A 179 -3.79 -7.61 -6.32
N LEU A 180 -4.98 -7.95 -5.81
CA LEU A 180 -6.02 -8.62 -6.60
C LEU A 180 -6.53 -7.76 -7.76
N LEU A 181 -6.67 -6.44 -7.58
CA LEU A 181 -7.05 -5.51 -8.66
C LEU A 181 -6.00 -5.49 -9.78
N LEU A 182 -4.72 -5.44 -9.42
CA LEU A 182 -3.59 -5.48 -10.37
C LEU A 182 -3.54 -6.82 -11.13
N LEU A 183 -3.66 -7.94 -10.41
CA LEU A 183 -3.66 -9.29 -11.01
C LEU A 183 -4.83 -9.55 -11.93
N ARG A 184 -5.94 -8.82 -11.76
CA ARG A 184 -7.13 -8.92 -12.63
C ARG A 184 -7.11 -7.90 -13.78
N GLY A 185 -6.11 -7.02 -13.87
CA GLY A 185 -6.02 -5.96 -14.88
C GLY A 185 -7.13 -4.90 -14.76
N GLN A 186 -7.79 -4.81 -13.60
CA GLN A 186 -8.98 -3.96 -13.42
C GLN A 186 -8.65 -2.46 -13.34
N LEU A 187 -7.39 -2.11 -13.11
CA LEU A 187 -6.91 -0.72 -13.15
C LEU A 187 -6.80 -0.17 -14.59
N ASP A 188 -6.55 -1.03 -15.58
CA ASP A 188 -6.44 -0.62 -16.98
C ASP A 188 -7.77 -0.74 -17.72
N ALA A 189 -8.65 -1.65 -17.32
CA ALA A 189 -9.98 -1.83 -17.92
C ALA A 189 -10.87 -0.58 -17.82
N ARG A 190 -10.58 0.35 -16.90
CA ARG A 190 -11.30 1.64 -16.76
C ARG A 190 -10.67 2.78 -17.57
N ARG A 191 -9.61 2.53 -18.34
CA ARG A 191 -9.02 3.50 -19.27
C ARG A 191 -9.59 3.39 -20.70
N ALA A 192 -10.19 2.26 -21.02
CA ALA A 192 -10.88 2.01 -22.29
C ALA A 192 -12.33 2.50 -22.20
#